data_AF-A0A3N5KVW8-F1
#
_entry.id   AF-A0A3N5KVW8-F1
#
_cell.length_a   1.000
_cell.length_b   1.000
_cell.length_c   1.000
_cell.angle_alpha   90.00
_cell.angle_beta   90.00
_cell.angle_gamma   90.00
#
_symmetry.space_group_name_H-M   'P 1'
#
loop_
_entity.id
_entity.type
_entity.pdbx_description
1 polymer ?
#
loop_
_entity_poly.entity_id
_entity_poly.type
_entity_poly.pdbx_seq_one_letter_code
_entity_poly.pdbx_strand_id
1 'polypeptide(L)'
;MLGDQARCLVGRRVVGTVSPMELTPKVFDDVEFRERFRGYDPDEVDAFLEQVARAVQELDQKLKESQVRAEKAEERAREAGDADEALRRTLVLAQRTADAAVSEAETRAAALLAEAEGKAATTIADAERQAAVSRGEAEAYALRTRGSADEDAAAKLAEAEGAAAEMLADAERNAREGAEDLRQRLRTEVSALEALRE
;
A
#
# COMPACT_ATOMS: atom_id res chain seq x y z
N MET A 1 10.34 11.76 111.59
CA MET A 1 11.77 11.47 111.83
C MET A 1 12.22 10.60 110.66
N LEU A 2 12.78 11.18 109.59
CA LEU A 2 14.21 11.45 109.38
C LEU A 2 15.09 10.18 109.29
N GLY A 3 15.54 9.91 108.06
CA GLY A 3 16.83 9.29 107.70
C GLY A 3 16.89 7.76 107.70
N ASP A 4 17.70 7.09 106.89
CA ASP A 4 18.54 7.43 105.73
C ASP A 4 19.08 6.09 105.16
N GLN A 5 19.18 6.02 103.83
CA GLN A 5 19.97 5.14 102.94
C GLN A 5 20.48 3.74 103.35
N ALA A 6 20.24 2.75 102.46
CA ALA A 6 21.30 2.08 101.68
C ALA A 6 20.75 1.13 100.59
N ARG A 7 21.44 1.17 99.45
CA ARG A 7 21.27 0.43 98.18
C ARG A 7 21.34 -1.11 98.33
N CYS A 8 20.75 -1.88 97.40
CA CYS A 8 21.51 -2.59 96.37
C CYS A 8 20.61 -3.38 95.40
N LEU A 9 21.05 -3.42 94.14
CA LEU A 9 20.44 -4.04 92.96
C LEU A 9 20.66 -5.56 92.91
N VAL A 10 20.00 -6.16 91.90
CA VAL A 10 20.39 -7.34 91.11
C VAL A 10 19.51 -8.58 91.31
N GLY A 11 18.39 -8.58 90.58
CA GLY A 11 17.64 -9.78 90.21
C GLY A 11 18.28 -10.47 89.00
N ARG A 12 19.04 -11.52 89.30
CA ARG A 12 19.61 -12.57 88.43
C ARG A 12 18.72 -12.94 87.23
N ARG A 13 19.16 -12.68 85.99
CA ARG A 13 18.62 -13.35 84.79
C ARG A 13 19.33 -14.70 84.61
N VAL A 14 18.54 -15.75 84.33
CA VAL A 14 19.01 -17.10 83.96
C VAL A 14 18.99 -17.19 82.45
N VAL A 15 20.01 -17.81 81.86
CA VAL A 15 20.20 -18.03 80.42
C VAL A 15 18.89 -18.49 79.77
N GLY A 16 18.27 -17.60 79.00
CA GLY A 16 17.12 -17.89 78.15
C GLY A 16 17.60 -18.39 76.78
N THR A 17 16.78 -19.19 76.12
CA THR A 17 16.97 -19.58 74.72
C THR A 17 17.02 -18.33 73.85
N VAL A 18 18.19 -18.01 73.28
CA VAL A 18 18.37 -16.87 72.38
C VAL A 18 17.86 -17.27 71.00
N SER A 19 16.95 -16.49 70.42
CA SER A 19 16.46 -16.74 69.06
C SER A 19 17.53 -16.35 68.03
N PRO A 20 17.61 -16.98 66.84
CA PRO A 20 18.68 -16.71 65.86
C PRO A 20 18.80 -15.23 65.44
N MET A 21 17.72 -14.46 65.50
CA MET A 21 17.70 -13.02 65.22
C MET A 21 18.13 -12.13 66.39
N GLU A 22 18.32 -12.69 67.59
CA GLU A 22 18.76 -11.96 68.80
C GLU A 22 20.27 -12.10 69.07
N LEU A 23 20.97 -13.00 68.37
CA LEU A 23 22.42 -13.13 68.47
C LEU A 23 23.12 -11.98 67.73
N THR A 24 23.19 -10.84 68.40
CA THR A 24 23.93 -9.65 67.96
C THR A 24 25.27 -9.62 68.71
N PRO A 25 26.38 -9.09 68.16
CA PRO A 25 27.66 -8.99 68.88
C PRO A 25 27.54 -8.46 70.31
N LYS A 26 26.66 -7.47 70.50
CA LYS A 26 26.32 -6.87 71.81
C LYS A 26 25.71 -7.84 72.83
N VAL A 27 25.02 -8.88 72.37
CA VAL A 27 24.43 -9.89 73.27
C VAL A 27 25.51 -10.78 73.87
N PHE A 28 26.66 -10.96 73.20
CA PHE A 28 27.77 -11.72 73.77
C PHE A 28 28.52 -10.92 74.86
N ASP A 29 28.55 -9.58 74.75
CA ASP A 29 29.17 -8.70 75.76
C ASP A 29 28.35 -8.62 77.07
N ASP A 30 27.02 -8.83 77.00
CA ASP A 30 26.09 -8.69 78.12
C ASP A 30 25.79 -10.02 78.86
N VAL A 31 26.45 -11.13 78.50
CA VAL A 31 26.19 -12.47 79.07
C VAL A 31 27.06 -12.73 80.29
N GLU A 32 26.45 -12.75 81.47
CA GLU A 32 27.10 -13.17 82.72
C GLU A 32 26.84 -14.66 83.02
N PHE A 33 27.91 -15.45 83.19
CA PHE A 33 27.82 -16.85 83.59
C PHE A 33 27.85 -17.01 85.11
N ARG A 34 27.14 -18.04 85.63
CA ARG A 34 27.19 -18.39 87.06
C ARG A 34 28.38 -19.29 87.35
N GLU A 35 29.27 -18.88 88.25
CA GLU A 35 30.38 -19.72 88.71
C GLU A 35 29.89 -20.95 89.48
N ARG A 36 30.50 -22.11 89.20
CA ARG A 36 30.35 -23.36 89.95
C ARG A 36 31.72 -23.93 90.27
N PHE A 37 31.83 -24.65 91.38
CA PHE A 37 33.04 -25.38 91.74
C PHE A 37 33.37 -26.42 90.64
N ARG A 38 34.53 -26.29 89.97
CA ARG A 38 34.96 -26.99 88.74
C ARG A 38 34.27 -26.55 87.43
N GLY A 39 34.00 -25.27 87.26
CA GLY A 39 33.54 -24.67 85.99
C GLY A 39 34.66 -24.40 84.98
N TYR A 40 34.28 -23.91 83.80
CA TYR A 40 35.21 -23.37 82.80
C TYR A 40 35.89 -22.11 83.32
N ASP A 41 37.11 -21.84 82.85
CA ASP A 41 37.85 -20.62 83.17
C ASP A 41 37.12 -19.40 82.56
N PRO A 42 36.70 -18.41 83.36
CA PRO A 42 36.04 -17.20 82.87
C PRO A 42 36.83 -16.47 81.77
N ASP A 43 38.16 -16.40 81.89
CA ASP A 43 39.00 -15.64 80.95
C ASP A 43 39.05 -16.31 79.55
N GLU A 44 39.06 -17.66 79.50
CA GLU A 44 39.00 -18.41 78.24
C GLU A 44 37.61 -18.33 77.58
N VAL A 45 36.55 -18.31 78.38
CA VAL A 45 35.17 -18.17 77.90
C VAL A 45 34.95 -16.78 77.30
N ASP A 46 35.44 -15.72 77.96
CA ASP A 46 35.33 -14.35 77.47
C ASP A 46 36.10 -14.17 76.14
N ALA A 47 37.32 -14.71 76.02
CA ALA A 47 38.09 -14.68 74.78
C ALA A 47 37.39 -15.42 73.63
N PHE A 48 36.71 -16.54 73.92
CA PHE A 48 35.92 -17.28 72.95
C PHE A 48 34.66 -16.51 72.52
N LEU A 49 33.94 -15.90 73.46
CA LEU A 49 32.75 -15.08 73.17
C LEU A 49 33.08 -13.88 72.30
N GLU A 50 34.23 -13.25 72.52
CA GLU A 50 34.69 -12.14 71.68
C GLU A 50 35.02 -12.60 70.24
N GLN A 51 35.59 -13.81 70.06
CA GLN A 51 35.76 -14.42 68.74
C GLN A 51 34.42 -14.74 68.07
N VAL A 52 33.46 -15.30 68.80
CA VAL A 52 32.13 -15.62 68.29
C VAL A 52 31.39 -14.33 67.91
N ALA A 53 31.46 -13.28 68.73
CA ALA A 53 30.86 -11.98 68.46
C ALA A 53 31.41 -11.37 67.16
N ARG A 54 32.73 -11.40 66.96
CA ARG A 54 33.37 -10.96 65.71
C ARG A 54 32.90 -11.77 64.49
N ALA A 55 32.86 -13.11 64.61
CA ALA A 55 32.41 -13.98 63.53
C ALA A 55 30.94 -13.74 63.17
N VAL A 56 30.07 -13.55 64.16
CA VAL A 56 28.65 -13.24 63.96
C VAL A 56 28.49 -11.86 63.32
N GLN A 57 29.27 -10.86 63.73
CA GLN A 57 29.27 -9.54 63.10
C GLN A 57 29.65 -9.60 61.62
N GLU A 58 30.71 -10.33 61.28
CA GLU A 58 31.12 -10.53 59.89
C GLU A 58 30.06 -11.25 59.07
N LEU A 59 29.40 -12.26 59.65
CA LEU A 59 28.31 -12.99 58.99
C LEU A 59 27.09 -12.09 58.76
N ASP A 60 26.70 -11.27 59.73
CA ASP A 60 25.60 -10.31 59.62
C ASP A 60 25.90 -9.26 58.54
N GLN A 61 27.13 -8.73 58.51
CA GLN A 61 27.59 -7.81 57.47
C GLN A 61 27.51 -8.46 56.07
N LYS A 62 28.03 -9.68 55.92
CA LYS A 62 28.00 -10.45 54.66
C LYS A 62 26.56 -10.78 54.23
N LEU A 63 25.68 -11.10 55.19
CA LEU A 63 24.27 -11.37 54.93
C LEU A 63 23.57 -10.14 54.37
N LYS A 64 23.74 -8.97 55.02
CA LYS A 64 23.19 -7.69 54.56
C LYS A 64 23.71 -7.32 53.17
N GLU A 65 25.01 -7.45 52.93
CA GLU A 65 25.60 -7.21 51.61
C GLU A 65 25.07 -8.19 50.55
N SER A 66 24.85 -9.45 50.90
CA SER A 66 24.26 -10.44 50.00
C SER A 66 22.79 -10.13 49.70
N GLN A 67 22.01 -9.72 50.69
CA GLN A 67 20.59 -9.33 50.52
C GLN A 67 20.46 -8.12 49.59
N VAL A 68 21.24 -7.06 49.82
CA VAL A 68 21.24 -5.87 48.94
C VAL A 68 21.63 -6.22 47.50
N ARG A 69 22.59 -7.14 47.31
CA ARG A 69 22.97 -7.61 45.97
C ARG A 69 21.86 -8.44 45.32
N ALA A 70 21.19 -9.30 46.08
CA ALA A 70 20.07 -10.10 45.60
C ALA A 70 18.90 -9.20 45.18
N GLU A 71 18.50 -8.25 46.02
CA GLU A 71 17.44 -7.28 45.71
C GLU A 71 17.75 -6.49 44.43
N LYS A 72 18.98 -5.97 44.28
CA LYS A 72 19.40 -5.28 43.05
C LYS A 72 19.42 -6.20 41.82
N ALA A 73 19.77 -7.47 41.99
CA ALA A 73 19.77 -8.43 40.88
C ALA A 73 18.33 -8.78 40.46
N GLU A 74 17.43 -8.94 41.42
CA GLU A 74 16.00 -9.19 41.18
C GLU A 74 15.33 -7.99 40.50
N GLU A 75 15.63 -6.77 40.94
CA GLU A 75 15.11 -5.54 40.32
C GLU A 75 15.54 -5.44 38.84
N ARG A 76 16.83 -5.65 38.55
CA ARG A 76 17.34 -5.67 37.17
C ARG A 76 16.71 -6.78 36.32
N ALA A 77 16.52 -7.96 36.88
CA ALA A 77 15.88 -9.07 36.16
C ALA A 77 14.43 -8.74 35.81
N ARG A 78 13.73 -8.06 36.73
CA ARG A 78 12.36 -7.60 36.50
C ARG A 78 12.28 -6.53 35.41
N GLU A 79 13.13 -5.51 35.49
CA GLU A 79 13.22 -4.45 34.46
C GLU A 79 13.53 -5.05 33.08
N ALA A 80 14.47 -6.00 33.01
CA ALA A 80 14.79 -6.69 31.76
C ALA A 80 13.60 -7.49 31.22
N GLY A 81 12.86 -8.18 32.09
CA GLY A 81 11.65 -8.91 31.72
C GLY A 81 10.54 -8.00 31.18
N ASP A 82 10.29 -6.88 31.85
CA ASP A 82 9.29 -5.88 31.43
C ASP A 82 9.68 -5.24 30.08
N ALA A 83 10.97 -4.94 29.88
CA ALA A 83 11.48 -4.43 28.62
C ALA A 83 11.34 -5.45 27.47
N ASP A 84 11.68 -6.71 27.71
CA ASP A 84 11.52 -7.80 26.74
C ASP A 84 10.06 -7.99 26.34
N GLU A 85 9.13 -7.92 27.30
CA GLU A 85 7.71 -8.04 26.99
C GLU A 85 7.18 -6.82 26.22
N ALA A 86 7.61 -5.61 26.58
CA ALA A 86 7.29 -4.41 25.80
C ALA A 86 7.81 -4.52 24.36
N LEU A 87 9.04 -4.98 24.17
CA LEU A 87 9.63 -5.21 22.84
C LEU A 87 8.83 -6.25 22.04
N ARG A 88 8.46 -7.38 22.65
CA ARG A 88 7.63 -8.40 21.98
C ARG A 88 6.27 -7.83 21.56
N ARG A 89 5.60 -7.07 22.42
CA ARG A 89 4.32 -6.42 22.10
C ARG A 89 4.47 -5.43 20.95
N THR A 90 5.52 -4.61 20.97
CA THR A 90 5.80 -3.65 19.89
C THR A 90 6.09 -4.34 18.57
N LEU A 91 6.86 -5.45 18.58
CA LEU A 91 7.13 -6.21 17.36
C LEU A 91 5.86 -6.83 16.77
N VAL A 92 5.01 -7.41 17.60
CA VAL A 92 3.71 -7.96 17.16
C VAL A 92 2.82 -6.85 16.61
N LEU A 93 2.77 -5.69 17.27
CA LEU A 93 2.01 -4.55 16.78
C LEU A 93 2.55 -4.07 15.43
N ALA A 94 3.86 -3.87 15.31
CA ALA A 94 4.51 -3.45 14.08
C ALA A 94 4.24 -4.42 12.93
N GLN A 95 4.30 -5.73 13.18
CA GLN A 95 3.95 -6.75 12.19
C GLN A 95 2.48 -6.64 11.77
N ARG A 96 1.55 -6.56 12.71
CA ARG A 96 0.12 -6.41 12.39
C ARG A 96 -0.17 -5.12 11.62
N THR A 97 0.51 -4.04 11.93
CA THR A 97 0.41 -2.77 11.20
C THR A 97 0.97 -2.90 9.79
N ALA A 98 2.10 -3.59 9.61
CA ALA A 98 2.66 -3.87 8.29
C ALA A 98 1.71 -4.72 7.44
N ASP A 99 1.17 -5.80 8.01
CA ASP A 99 0.21 -6.68 7.33
C ASP A 99 -1.07 -5.92 6.94
N ALA A 100 -1.59 -5.07 7.83
CA ALA A 100 -2.74 -4.23 7.55
C ALA A 100 -2.46 -3.22 6.43
N ALA A 101 -1.28 -2.58 6.44
CA ALA A 101 -0.88 -1.62 5.41
C ALA A 101 -0.73 -2.31 4.04
N VAL A 102 -0.17 -3.51 3.99
CA VAL A 102 -0.07 -4.31 2.75
C VAL A 102 -1.46 -4.68 2.23
N SER A 103 -2.33 -5.21 3.08
CA SER A 103 -3.71 -5.59 2.69
C SER A 103 -4.53 -4.39 2.19
N GLU A 104 -4.38 -3.22 2.82
CA GLU A 104 -5.01 -1.99 2.39
C GLU A 104 -4.48 -1.51 1.03
N ALA A 105 -3.16 -1.59 0.82
CA ALA A 105 -2.53 -1.23 -0.44
C ALA A 105 -2.99 -2.15 -1.59
N GLU A 106 -3.07 -3.47 -1.35
CA GLU A 106 -3.58 -4.44 -2.34
C GLU A 106 -5.04 -4.15 -2.69
N THR A 107 -5.88 -3.88 -1.69
CA THR A 107 -7.30 -3.55 -1.90
C THR A 107 -7.45 -2.27 -2.74
N ARG A 108 -6.68 -1.22 -2.42
CA ARG A 108 -6.68 0.04 -3.17
C ARG A 108 -6.15 -0.15 -4.59
N ALA A 109 -5.11 -0.94 -4.77
CA ALA A 109 -4.56 -1.24 -6.09
C ALA A 109 -5.59 -1.97 -6.97
N ALA A 110 -6.28 -2.98 -6.42
CA ALA A 110 -7.34 -3.69 -7.11
C ALA A 110 -8.51 -2.75 -7.50
N ALA A 111 -8.93 -1.87 -6.59
CA ALA A 111 -9.97 -0.89 -6.87
C ALA A 111 -9.56 0.10 -7.99
N LEU A 112 -8.31 0.58 -7.96
CA LEU A 112 -7.79 1.50 -8.97
C LEU A 112 -7.68 0.82 -10.35
N LEU A 113 -7.25 -0.44 -10.38
CA LEU A 113 -7.21 -1.23 -11.62
C LEU A 113 -8.62 -1.39 -12.20
N ALA A 114 -9.59 -1.80 -11.39
CA ALA A 114 -10.98 -1.95 -11.84
C ALA A 114 -11.57 -0.63 -12.36
N GLU A 115 -11.28 0.50 -11.70
CA GLU A 115 -11.70 1.83 -12.16
C GLU A 115 -11.03 2.21 -13.48
N ALA A 116 -9.72 1.97 -13.62
CA ALA A 116 -8.96 2.25 -14.83
C ALA A 116 -9.46 1.41 -16.02
N GLU A 117 -9.72 0.12 -15.80
CA GLU A 117 -10.30 -0.78 -16.80
C GLU A 117 -11.70 -0.31 -17.23
N GLY A 118 -12.55 0.08 -16.28
CA GLY A 118 -13.88 0.62 -16.58
C GLY A 118 -13.84 1.92 -17.39
N LYS A 119 -12.94 2.84 -17.03
CA LYS A 119 -12.72 4.08 -17.79
C LYS A 119 -12.18 3.81 -19.18
N ALA A 120 -11.23 2.88 -19.32
CA ALA A 120 -10.66 2.50 -20.61
C ALA A 120 -11.73 1.89 -21.52
N ALA A 121 -12.53 0.95 -21.00
CA ALA A 121 -13.63 0.32 -21.74
C ALA A 121 -14.67 1.35 -22.22
N THR A 122 -15.05 2.29 -21.34
CA THR A 122 -15.97 3.38 -21.70
C THR A 122 -15.36 4.28 -22.79
N THR A 123 -14.10 4.68 -22.63
CA THR A 123 -13.38 5.52 -23.60
C THR A 123 -13.30 4.85 -24.98
N ILE A 124 -12.98 3.56 -25.02
CA ILE A 124 -12.94 2.77 -26.26
C ILE A 124 -14.32 2.72 -26.90
N ALA A 125 -15.36 2.39 -26.13
CA ALA A 125 -16.72 2.32 -26.64
C ALA A 125 -17.21 3.67 -27.18
N ASP A 126 -16.85 4.78 -26.53
CA ASP A 126 -17.20 6.13 -26.98
C ASP A 126 -16.47 6.48 -28.29
N ALA A 127 -15.18 6.18 -28.38
CA ALA A 127 -14.37 6.38 -29.58
C ALA A 127 -14.88 5.53 -30.76
N GLU A 128 -15.26 4.28 -30.52
CA GLU A 128 -15.85 3.40 -31.52
C GLU A 128 -17.19 3.92 -32.02
N ARG A 129 -18.07 4.39 -31.11
CA ARG A 129 -19.34 5.01 -31.50
C ARG A 129 -19.13 6.26 -32.34
N GLN A 130 -18.21 7.13 -31.94
CA GLN A 130 -17.89 8.34 -32.70
C GLN A 130 -17.31 8.00 -34.06
N ALA A 131 -16.39 7.04 -34.14
CA ALA A 131 -15.82 6.58 -35.40
C ALA A 131 -16.88 5.98 -36.32
N ALA A 132 -17.83 5.21 -35.79
CA ALA A 132 -18.94 4.66 -36.57
C ALA A 132 -19.84 5.77 -37.14
N VAL A 133 -20.18 6.79 -36.34
CA VAL A 133 -20.95 7.95 -36.80
C VAL A 133 -20.21 8.69 -37.90
N SER A 134 -18.95 9.06 -37.68
CA SER A 134 -18.15 9.78 -38.68
C SER A 134 -17.96 8.99 -39.98
N ARG A 135 -17.80 7.66 -39.89
CA ARG A 135 -17.77 6.79 -41.07
C ARG A 135 -19.09 6.79 -41.83
N GLY A 136 -20.22 6.62 -41.12
CA GLY A 136 -21.54 6.65 -41.73
C GLY A 136 -21.85 7.99 -42.41
N GLU A 137 -21.46 9.10 -41.79
CA GLU A 137 -21.59 10.44 -42.38
C GLU A 137 -20.73 10.61 -43.64
N ALA A 138 -19.47 10.14 -43.60
CA ALA A 138 -18.57 10.19 -44.74
C ALA A 138 -19.07 9.32 -45.90
N GLU A 139 -19.58 8.12 -45.62
CA GLU A 139 -20.18 7.24 -46.62
C GLU A 139 -21.43 7.85 -47.24
N ALA A 140 -22.32 8.43 -46.43
CA ALA A 140 -23.52 9.11 -46.93
C ALA A 140 -23.17 10.34 -47.77
N TYR A 141 -22.14 11.10 -47.39
CA TYR A 141 -21.63 12.20 -48.20
C TYR A 141 -21.08 11.72 -49.53
N ALA A 142 -20.20 10.70 -49.52
CA ALA A 142 -19.61 10.13 -50.73
C ALA A 142 -20.68 9.58 -51.69
N LEU A 143 -21.72 8.91 -51.17
CA LEU A 143 -22.82 8.39 -51.98
C LEU A 143 -23.61 9.52 -52.65
N ARG A 144 -23.90 10.61 -51.92
CA ARG A 144 -24.60 11.78 -52.49
C ARG A 144 -23.78 12.47 -53.57
N THR A 145 -22.49 12.70 -53.33
CA THR A 145 -21.61 13.31 -54.32
C THR A 145 -21.49 12.44 -55.56
N ARG A 146 -21.35 11.12 -55.39
CA ARG A 146 -21.32 10.19 -56.53
C ARG A 146 -22.64 10.20 -57.31
N GLY A 147 -23.78 10.13 -56.61
CA GLY A 147 -25.10 10.18 -57.26
C GLY A 147 -25.31 11.46 -58.08
N SER A 148 -24.97 12.62 -57.51
CA SER A 148 -25.02 13.89 -58.25
C SER A 148 -24.09 13.91 -59.46
N ALA A 149 -22.87 13.37 -59.32
CA ALA A 149 -21.93 13.30 -60.44
C ALA A 149 -22.41 12.36 -61.55
N ASP A 150 -23.04 11.23 -61.19
CA ASP A 150 -23.63 10.28 -62.12
C ASP A 150 -24.83 10.91 -62.87
N GLU A 151 -25.68 11.66 -62.16
CA GLU A 151 -26.79 12.43 -62.77
C GLU A 151 -26.29 13.50 -63.74
N ASP A 152 -25.28 14.28 -63.35
CA ASP A 152 -24.66 15.29 -64.20
C ASP A 152 -24.00 14.67 -65.44
N ALA A 153 -23.34 13.52 -65.28
CA ALA A 153 -22.73 12.78 -66.39
C ALA A 153 -23.81 12.25 -67.35
N ALA A 154 -24.90 11.70 -66.83
CA ALA A 154 -26.02 11.22 -67.64
C ALA A 154 -26.68 12.37 -68.42
N ALA A 155 -26.88 13.53 -67.80
CA ALA A 155 -27.43 14.71 -68.47
C ALA A 155 -26.55 15.18 -69.63
N LYS A 156 -25.23 15.24 -69.43
CA LYS A 156 -24.27 15.62 -70.49
C LYS A 156 -24.23 14.62 -71.63
N LEU A 157 -24.33 13.31 -71.33
CA LEU A 157 -24.40 12.27 -72.35
C LEU A 157 -25.68 12.41 -73.18
N ALA A 158 -26.83 12.62 -72.55
CA ALA A 158 -28.10 12.83 -73.26
C ALA A 158 -28.08 14.09 -74.14
N GLU A 159 -27.48 15.19 -73.67
CA GLU A 159 -27.28 16.40 -74.46
C GLU A 159 -26.40 16.14 -75.69
N ALA A 160 -25.26 15.45 -75.50
CA ALA A 160 -24.35 15.10 -76.59
C ALA A 160 -24.99 14.16 -77.62
N GLU A 161 -25.78 13.18 -77.17
CA GLU A 161 -26.56 12.28 -78.04
C GLU A 161 -27.61 13.06 -78.84
N GLY A 162 -28.32 13.98 -78.20
CA GLY A 162 -29.29 14.87 -78.87
C GLY A 162 -28.65 15.73 -79.95
N ALA A 163 -27.53 16.38 -79.63
CA ALA A 163 -26.77 17.19 -80.58
C ALA A 163 -26.23 16.35 -81.75
N ALA A 164 -25.71 15.15 -81.48
CA ALA A 164 -25.24 14.24 -82.52
C ALA A 164 -26.38 13.80 -83.46
N ALA A 165 -27.57 13.51 -82.90
CA ALA A 165 -28.74 13.15 -83.69
C ALA A 165 -29.21 14.31 -84.60
N GLU A 166 -29.18 15.54 -84.10
CA GLU A 166 -29.50 16.73 -84.88
C GLU A 166 -28.50 16.94 -86.03
N MET A 167 -27.20 16.84 -85.74
CA MET A 167 -26.15 16.94 -86.77
C MET A 167 -26.30 15.88 -87.87
N LEU A 168 -26.64 14.63 -87.50
CA LEU A 168 -26.90 13.57 -88.47
C LEU A 168 -28.14 13.87 -89.32
N ALA A 169 -29.23 14.36 -88.71
CA ALA A 169 -30.44 14.74 -89.42
C ALA A 169 -30.18 15.90 -90.40
N ASP A 170 -29.39 16.89 -90.00
CA ASP A 170 -28.95 17.98 -90.88
C ASP A 170 -28.08 17.48 -92.02
N ALA A 171 -27.10 16.61 -91.74
CA ALA A 171 -26.26 16.01 -92.76
C ALA A 171 -27.08 15.22 -93.79
N GLU A 172 -28.09 14.47 -93.35
CA GLU A 172 -29.02 13.78 -94.24
C GLU A 172 -29.87 14.74 -95.08
N ARG A 173 -30.40 15.81 -94.49
CA ARG A 173 -31.16 16.84 -95.21
C ARG A 173 -30.31 17.47 -96.31
N ASN A 174 -29.13 17.96 -95.96
CA ASN A 174 -28.19 18.57 -96.88
C ASN A 174 -27.77 17.61 -98.00
N ALA A 175 -27.55 16.32 -97.67
CA ALA A 175 -27.22 15.31 -98.66
C ALA A 175 -28.37 15.03 -99.64
N ARG A 176 -29.63 15.01 -99.15
CA ARG A 176 -30.82 14.86 -100.01
C ARG A 176 -31.00 16.04 -100.94
N GLU A 177 -30.91 17.27 -100.41
CA GLU A 177 -31.00 18.49 -101.20
C GLU A 177 -29.91 18.54 -102.28
N GLY A 178 -28.65 18.28 -101.91
CA GLY A 178 -27.54 18.25 -102.88
C GLY A 178 -27.72 17.17 -103.96
N ALA A 179 -28.29 16.01 -103.62
CA ALA A 179 -28.61 14.96 -104.58
C ALA A 179 -29.76 15.35 -105.53
N GLU A 180 -30.78 16.06 -105.03
CA GLU A 180 -31.88 16.59 -105.83
C GLU A 180 -31.40 17.67 -106.80
N ASP A 181 -30.58 18.60 -106.32
CA ASP A 181 -29.93 19.63 -107.14
C ASP A 181 -29.09 19.02 -108.27
N LEU A 182 -28.27 18.00 -107.96
CA LEU A 182 -27.49 17.29 -108.95
C LEU A 182 -28.39 16.62 -110.00
N ARG A 183 -29.46 15.95 -109.57
CA ARG A 183 -30.44 15.34 -110.47
C ARG A 183 -31.10 16.36 -111.37
N GLN A 184 -31.47 17.52 -110.83
CA GLN A 184 -32.09 18.59 -111.61
C GLN A 184 -31.12 19.13 -112.67
N ARG A 185 -29.86 19.38 -112.29
CA ARG A 185 -28.79 19.78 -113.24
C ARG A 185 -28.56 18.74 -114.33
N LEU A 186 -28.47 17.46 -113.96
CA LEU A 186 -28.31 16.37 -114.93
C LEU A 186 -29.52 16.30 -115.88
N ARG A 187 -30.74 16.47 -115.38
CA ARG A 187 -31.95 16.51 -116.19
C ARG A 187 -31.93 17.66 -117.19
N THR A 188 -31.51 18.85 -116.76
CA THR A 188 -31.38 20.01 -117.67
C THR A 188 -30.30 19.78 -118.72
N GLU A 189 -29.14 19.25 -118.34
CA GLU A 189 -28.06 18.93 -119.27
C GLU A 189 -28.47 17.86 -120.29
N VAL A 190 -29.12 16.78 -119.85
CA VAL A 190 -29.65 15.74 -120.75
C VAL A 190 -30.66 16.34 -121.72
N SER A 191 -31.60 17.17 -121.25
CA SER A 191 -32.58 17.82 -122.13
C SER A 191 -31.93 18.77 -123.15
N ALA A 192 -30.85 19.46 -122.77
CA ALA A 192 -30.10 20.32 -123.68
C ALA A 192 -29.35 19.51 -124.73
N LEU A 193 -28.75 18.37 -124.36
CA LEU A 193 -28.10 17.44 -125.28
C LEU A 193 -29.09 16.78 -126.25
N GLU A 194 -30.30 16.44 -125.79
CA GLU A 194 -31.37 15.91 -126.64
C GLU A 194 -31.82 16.94 -127.68
N ALA A 195 -32.00 18.21 -127.28
CA ALA A 195 -32.37 19.30 -128.19
C ALA A 195 -31.29 19.62 -129.25
N LEU A 196 -30.02 19.28 -129.01
CA LEU A 196 -28.93 19.44 -129.98
C LEU A 196 -28.86 18.28 -130.99
N ARG A 197 -29.64 17.21 -130.79
CA ARG A 197 -29.63 16.00 -131.64
C ARG A 197 -30.75 15.99 -132.69
N GLU A 198 -31.75 16.88 -132.56
CA GLU A 198 -32.78 17.19 -133.58
C GLU A 198 -32.28 18.26 -134.56
#